data_AF-A0AAD9CCP4-F1
#
_entry.id   AF-A0AAD9CCP4-F1
#
_cell.length_a   1.000
_cell.length_b   1.000
_cell.length_c   1.000
_cell.angle_alpha   90.00
_cell.angle_beta   90.00
_cell.angle_gamma   90.00
#
_symmetry.space_group_name_H-M   'P 1'
#
loop_
_entity.id
_entity.type
_entity.pdbx_description
1 polymer ?
#
loop_
_entity_poly.entity_id
_entity_poly.type
_entity_poly.pdbx_seq_one_letter_code
_entity_poly.pdbx_strand_id
1 'polypeptide(L)'
;MKGMGHHFGFLQSLTKLEALSLANNGIGMRIDPWLNSSSLNYLYFYGNHLDIMWDYDNDKYTRFFQNLTNLTFLDISNNELKSISAVVLCNLPQSLEELSISKNKLNNFPWENITALSNLSHLNLSHNFLDLLPNKVIDFGANFTLLDLSHNYLSFIPDDFFSIAESLNYLYLSHNQIKALNHQFLPPPFKNGSALQILTLHANPFKCDCDTSSFTDFLRTTAVQIPYLTTYIHCDYPESQQGASVLSTDQRSCQDIYGGLAFLVCSFLAVTFTVLSLLKHLYGWDLWYCLQVLWAGHKGYSQLAGSNSRYQYDAFVVFDTRNKAVSDWVYNELTVNLEISGHRTFCLCLEERDWIPGLSCIDNLHNAVNSSVKTVFVLSSGATGGETVNGVIRQAFFMVQQRLLDEKNAMARKGHVAIVGCQVRTL
;
A
#
# COMPACT_ATOMS: atom_id res chain seq x y z
N MET A 1 9.57 13.75 -72.17
CA MET A 1 8.16 13.67 -72.61
C MET A 1 7.38 14.77 -71.92
N LYS A 2 6.87 15.76 -72.66
CA LYS A 2 5.96 16.77 -72.10
C LYS A 2 4.68 16.04 -71.69
N GLY A 3 4.49 15.85 -70.39
CA GLY A 3 3.28 15.22 -69.87
C GLY A 3 2.06 16.09 -70.13
N MET A 4 0.95 15.48 -70.57
CA MET A 4 -0.34 16.16 -70.51
C MET A 4 -0.70 16.40 -69.04
N GLY A 5 -1.07 17.63 -68.72
CA GLY A 5 -1.64 18.02 -67.43
C GLY A 5 -3.10 18.40 -67.59
N HIS A 6 -3.83 18.47 -66.48
CA HIS A 6 -5.24 18.86 -66.47
C HIS A 6 -5.42 20.20 -65.77
N HIS A 7 -6.30 21.04 -66.33
CA HIS A 7 -6.60 22.36 -65.80
C HIS A 7 -8.05 22.41 -65.29
N PHE A 8 -8.25 23.00 -64.11
CA PHE A 8 -9.54 23.12 -63.42
C PHE A 8 -10.11 24.55 -63.51
N GLY A 9 -9.60 25.39 -64.42
CA GLY A 9 -10.06 26.77 -64.62
C GLY A 9 -11.55 26.91 -64.95
N PHE A 10 -12.19 25.84 -65.45
CA PHE A 10 -13.63 25.84 -65.75
C PHE A 10 -14.51 26.10 -64.51
N LEU A 11 -14.03 25.78 -63.29
CA LEU A 11 -14.78 25.98 -62.05
C LEU A 11 -15.10 27.46 -61.80
N GLN A 12 -14.25 28.38 -62.27
CA GLN A 12 -14.47 29.81 -62.13
C GLN A 12 -15.65 30.30 -62.98
N SER A 13 -15.96 29.61 -64.08
CA SER A 13 -17.09 29.95 -64.96
C SER A 13 -18.42 29.38 -64.46
N LEU A 14 -18.39 28.39 -63.58
CA LEU A 14 -19.58 27.70 -63.07
C LEU A 14 -20.08 28.36 -61.77
N THR A 15 -20.79 29.49 -61.91
CA THR A 15 -21.22 30.33 -60.77
C THR A 15 -22.43 29.82 -59.98
N LYS A 16 -23.07 28.72 -60.43
CA LYS A 16 -24.23 28.10 -59.77
C LYS A 16 -23.97 26.63 -59.38
N LEU A 17 -22.72 26.18 -59.44
CA LEU A 17 -22.39 24.78 -59.21
C LEU A 17 -22.27 24.53 -57.71
N GLU A 18 -23.25 23.84 -57.13
CA GLU A 18 -23.30 23.57 -55.70
C GLU A 18 -22.58 22.28 -55.29
N ALA A 19 -22.59 21.25 -56.15
CA ALA A 19 -21.98 19.96 -55.86
C ALA A 19 -21.11 19.49 -57.03
N LEU A 20 -19.91 19.00 -56.70
CA LEU A 20 -18.95 18.48 -57.66
C LEU A 20 -18.36 17.17 -57.14
N SER A 21 -18.33 16.15 -58.00
CA SER A 21 -17.58 14.93 -57.76
C SER A 21 -16.41 14.85 -58.72
N LEU A 22 -15.21 14.78 -58.15
CA LEU A 22 -13.95 14.45 -58.82
C LEU A 22 -13.40 13.12 -58.29
N ALA A 23 -14.26 12.27 -57.74
CA ALA A 23 -13.86 11.02 -57.12
C ALA A 23 -13.32 9.99 -58.12
N ASN A 24 -12.40 9.14 -57.67
CA ASN A 24 -11.83 8.03 -58.44
C ASN A 24 -11.22 8.41 -59.80
N ASN A 25 -10.61 9.60 -59.90
CA ASN A 25 -10.02 10.08 -61.15
C ASN A 25 -8.49 9.92 -61.21
N GLY A 26 -7.87 9.34 -60.19
CA GLY A 26 -6.40 9.19 -60.13
C GLY A 26 -5.67 10.54 -60.14
N ILE A 27 -6.31 11.59 -59.61
CA ILE A 27 -5.73 12.94 -59.60
C ILE A 27 -4.61 13.00 -58.57
N GLY A 28 -3.39 13.28 -59.00
CA GLY A 28 -2.24 13.41 -58.10
C GLY A 28 -1.07 14.24 -58.61
N MET A 29 -0.94 14.41 -59.93
CA MET A 29 0.20 15.10 -60.55
C MET A 29 -0.24 15.92 -61.75
N ARG A 30 0.57 16.94 -62.11
CA ARG A 30 0.41 17.75 -63.34
C ARG A 30 -0.96 18.42 -63.46
N ILE A 31 -1.47 18.90 -62.32
CA ILE A 31 -2.70 19.69 -62.25
C ILE A 31 -2.42 21.11 -61.75
N ASP A 32 -3.42 21.98 -61.90
CA ASP A 32 -3.42 23.32 -61.30
C ASP A 32 -3.18 23.24 -59.78
N PRO A 33 -2.46 24.20 -59.19
CA PRO A 33 -2.12 24.13 -57.76
C PRO A 33 -3.28 24.48 -56.83
N TRP A 34 -4.38 25.02 -57.37
CA TRP A 34 -5.54 25.45 -56.61
C TRP A 34 -6.84 25.26 -57.41
N LEU A 35 -7.92 25.00 -56.69
CA LEU A 35 -9.30 25.07 -57.17
C LEU A 35 -9.92 26.39 -56.70
N ASN A 36 -10.69 27.04 -57.57
CA ASN A 36 -11.34 28.31 -57.25
C ASN A 36 -12.83 28.23 -57.63
N SER A 37 -13.70 28.41 -56.64
CA SER A 37 -15.14 28.47 -56.81
C SER A 37 -15.77 29.22 -55.63
N SER A 38 -16.72 30.10 -55.93
CA SER A 38 -17.52 30.82 -54.95
C SER A 38 -18.92 30.22 -54.73
N SER A 39 -19.29 29.16 -55.47
CA SER A 39 -20.64 28.57 -55.40
C SER A 39 -20.67 27.12 -54.91
N LEU A 40 -19.51 26.48 -54.82
CA LEU A 40 -19.41 25.06 -54.48
C LEU A 40 -19.55 24.83 -52.98
N ASN A 41 -20.54 24.02 -52.59
CA ASN A 41 -20.82 23.63 -51.21
C ASN A 41 -20.31 22.21 -50.93
N TYR A 42 -20.45 21.28 -51.89
CA TYR A 42 -20.10 19.87 -51.73
C TYR A 42 -19.01 19.45 -52.72
N LEU A 43 -17.87 18.97 -52.21
CA LEU A 43 -16.80 18.41 -53.03
C LEU A 43 -16.46 16.99 -52.62
N TYR A 44 -16.67 16.05 -53.55
CA TYR A 44 -16.23 14.67 -53.41
C TYR A 44 -14.90 14.49 -54.16
N PHE A 45 -13.81 14.33 -53.43
CA PHE A 45 -12.46 14.13 -53.94
C PHE A 45 -11.86 12.78 -53.52
N TYR A 46 -12.69 11.83 -53.08
CA TYR A 46 -12.23 10.52 -52.63
C TYR A 46 -11.64 9.66 -53.76
N GLY A 47 -10.72 8.74 -53.44
CA GLY A 47 -10.15 7.83 -54.45
C GLY A 47 -9.17 8.51 -55.42
N ASN A 48 -8.49 9.56 -54.98
CA ASN A 48 -7.43 10.23 -55.72
C ASN A 48 -6.07 10.02 -55.03
N HIS A 49 -5.05 10.78 -55.41
CA HIS A 49 -3.69 10.65 -54.89
C HIS A 49 -3.24 11.93 -54.18
N LEU A 50 -3.96 12.33 -53.13
CA LEU A 50 -3.53 13.45 -52.28
C LEU A 50 -2.23 13.13 -51.53
N ASP A 51 -1.88 11.86 -51.36
CA ASP A 51 -0.57 11.42 -50.84
C ASP A 51 0.60 11.95 -51.67
N ILE A 52 0.47 11.99 -53.00
CA ILE A 52 1.47 12.56 -53.90
C ILE A 52 1.40 14.09 -53.92
N MET A 53 0.19 14.66 -53.82
CA MET A 53 -0.01 16.11 -53.87
C MET A 53 0.52 16.80 -52.61
N TRP A 54 0.30 16.21 -51.44
CA TRP A 54 0.69 16.74 -50.13
C TRP A 54 1.92 16.04 -49.55
N ASP A 55 2.76 15.48 -50.42
CA ASP A 55 4.05 14.95 -50.03
C ASP A 55 4.90 16.05 -49.38
N TYR A 56 5.70 15.68 -48.37
CA TYR A 56 6.41 16.61 -47.49
C TYR A 56 7.39 17.52 -48.25
N ASP A 57 7.94 17.03 -49.36
CA ASP A 57 8.88 17.76 -50.20
C ASP A 57 8.19 18.73 -51.20
N ASN A 58 6.85 18.75 -51.23
CA ASN A 58 6.08 19.45 -52.25
C ASN A 58 4.98 20.35 -51.67
N ASP A 59 5.36 21.60 -51.37
CA ASP A 59 4.43 22.62 -50.88
C ASP A 59 3.42 23.12 -51.94
N LYS A 60 3.56 22.71 -53.20
CA LYS A 60 2.82 23.27 -54.34
C LYS A 60 1.30 23.14 -54.20
N TYR A 61 0.81 22.04 -53.63
CA TYR A 61 -0.62 21.73 -53.55
C TYR A 61 -1.20 21.91 -52.13
N THR A 62 -0.44 22.52 -51.21
CA THR A 62 -0.89 22.74 -49.82
C THR A 62 -2.11 23.66 -49.71
N ARG A 63 -2.38 24.47 -50.74
CA ARG A 63 -3.52 25.40 -50.85
C ARG A 63 -4.56 24.93 -51.86
N PHE A 64 -4.54 23.66 -52.24
CA PHE A 64 -5.32 23.16 -53.37
C PHE A 64 -6.83 23.43 -53.22
N PHE A 65 -7.38 23.31 -52.00
CA PHE A 65 -8.79 23.55 -51.72
C PHE A 65 -9.10 24.95 -51.18
N GLN A 66 -8.08 25.79 -50.90
CA GLN A 66 -8.22 27.01 -50.10
C GLN A 66 -9.24 28.01 -50.67
N ASN A 67 -9.31 28.16 -51.99
CA ASN A 67 -10.15 29.17 -52.66
C ASN A 67 -11.57 28.66 -52.96
N LEU A 68 -12.01 27.59 -52.32
CA LEU A 68 -13.40 27.10 -52.36
C LEU A 68 -14.19 27.75 -51.22
N THR A 69 -14.52 29.03 -51.37
CA THR A 69 -14.90 29.90 -50.24
C THR A 69 -16.21 29.52 -49.55
N ASN A 70 -17.12 28.83 -50.24
CA ASN A 70 -18.42 28.41 -49.70
C ASN A 70 -18.50 26.91 -49.41
N LEU A 71 -17.36 26.20 -49.45
CA LEU A 71 -17.35 24.75 -49.30
C LEU A 71 -17.70 24.36 -47.87
N THR A 72 -18.82 23.66 -47.70
CA THR A 72 -19.29 23.16 -46.40
C THR A 72 -18.92 21.69 -46.21
N PHE A 73 -18.87 20.90 -47.27
CA PHE A 73 -18.56 19.46 -47.23
C PHE A 73 -17.38 19.11 -48.13
N LEU A 74 -16.38 18.44 -47.55
CA LEU A 74 -15.21 17.92 -48.26
C LEU A 74 -14.96 16.45 -47.91
N ASP A 75 -15.02 15.60 -48.94
CA ASP A 75 -14.65 14.19 -48.83
C ASP A 75 -13.30 13.93 -49.53
N ILE A 76 -12.28 13.67 -48.73
CA ILE A 76 -10.93 13.28 -49.15
C ILE A 76 -10.60 11.86 -48.67
N SER A 77 -11.61 11.02 -48.50
CA SER A 77 -11.43 9.62 -48.13
C SER A 77 -10.68 8.83 -49.21
N ASN A 78 -10.06 7.70 -48.83
CA ASN A 78 -9.39 6.80 -49.79
C ASN A 78 -8.38 7.52 -50.71
N ASN A 79 -7.54 8.40 -50.15
CA ASN A 79 -6.50 9.16 -50.87
C ASN A 79 -5.07 8.72 -50.49
N GLU A 80 -4.94 7.56 -49.85
CA GLU A 80 -3.68 6.97 -49.39
C GLU A 80 -2.83 7.86 -48.46
N LEU A 81 -3.43 8.89 -47.84
CA LEU A 81 -2.72 9.85 -46.99
C LEU A 81 -2.08 9.16 -45.79
N LYS A 82 -0.75 9.31 -45.63
CA LYS A 82 -0.01 8.79 -44.47
C LYS A 82 0.04 9.77 -43.29
N SER A 83 -0.01 11.06 -43.60
CA SER A 83 -0.05 12.16 -42.65
C SER A 83 -0.74 13.37 -43.27
N ILE A 84 -1.18 14.29 -42.43
CA ILE A 84 -1.64 15.62 -42.84
C ILE A 84 -0.81 16.64 -42.05
N SER A 85 -0.15 17.55 -42.76
CA SER A 85 0.60 18.62 -42.10
C SER A 85 -0.34 19.68 -41.54
N ALA A 86 0.09 20.35 -40.47
CA ALA A 86 -0.63 21.49 -39.91
C ALA A 86 -0.92 22.57 -40.96
N VAL A 87 0.02 22.79 -41.89
CA VAL A 87 -0.10 23.79 -42.97
C VAL A 87 -1.26 23.43 -43.91
N VAL A 88 -1.40 22.15 -44.29
CA VAL A 88 -2.51 21.71 -45.14
C VAL A 88 -3.84 21.91 -44.43
N LEU A 89 -3.94 21.49 -43.17
CA LEU A 89 -5.19 21.65 -42.39
C LEU A 89 -5.58 23.13 -42.27
N CYS A 90 -4.63 24.02 -41.97
CA CYS A 90 -4.86 25.46 -41.88
C CYS A 90 -5.23 26.14 -43.21
N ASN A 91 -4.92 25.52 -44.35
CA ASN A 91 -5.23 26.04 -45.68
C ASN A 91 -6.54 25.49 -46.26
N LEU A 92 -7.22 24.58 -45.57
CA LEU A 92 -8.56 24.17 -45.97
C LEU A 92 -9.57 25.34 -45.83
N PRO A 93 -10.69 25.31 -46.56
CA PRO A 93 -11.72 26.35 -46.47
C PRO A 93 -12.22 26.57 -45.04
N GLN A 94 -12.31 27.83 -44.61
CA GLN A 94 -12.83 28.18 -43.27
C GLN A 94 -14.35 27.96 -43.14
N SER A 95 -15.07 27.90 -44.26
CA SER A 95 -16.50 27.59 -44.33
C SER A 95 -16.82 26.11 -44.12
N LEU A 96 -15.80 25.26 -43.99
CA LEU A 96 -15.98 23.83 -43.91
C LEU A 96 -16.68 23.41 -42.60
N GLU A 97 -17.77 22.67 -42.75
CA GLU A 97 -18.60 22.16 -41.68
C GLU A 97 -18.41 20.64 -41.51
N GLU A 98 -18.14 19.92 -42.60
CA GLU A 98 -17.98 18.48 -42.60
C GLU A 98 -16.71 18.07 -43.38
N LEU A 99 -15.84 17.31 -42.72
CA LEU A 99 -14.60 16.80 -43.30
C LEU A 99 -14.50 15.29 -43.13
N SER A 100 -14.46 14.58 -44.25
CA SER A 100 -14.19 13.14 -44.28
C SER A 100 -12.78 12.85 -44.79
N ILE A 101 -11.97 12.25 -43.93
CA ILE A 101 -10.60 11.78 -44.21
C ILE A 101 -10.50 10.27 -43.95
N SER A 102 -11.64 9.58 -44.01
CA SER A 102 -11.73 8.15 -43.72
C SER A 102 -11.00 7.28 -44.75
N LYS A 103 -10.70 6.03 -44.40
CA LYS A 103 -10.06 5.06 -45.30
C LYS A 103 -8.73 5.55 -45.90
N ASN A 104 -7.98 6.32 -45.12
CA ASN A 104 -6.62 6.72 -45.47
C ASN A 104 -5.62 5.85 -44.69
N LYS A 105 -4.35 6.27 -44.65
CA LYS A 105 -3.28 5.56 -43.96
C LYS A 105 -2.69 6.41 -42.82
N LEU A 106 -3.50 7.25 -42.18
CA LEU A 106 -3.04 8.21 -41.19
C LEU A 106 -2.61 7.50 -39.90
N ASN A 107 -1.37 7.70 -39.48
CA ASN A 107 -0.88 7.30 -38.16
C ASN A 107 -1.03 8.42 -37.11
N ASN A 108 -1.09 9.67 -37.56
CA ASN A 108 -1.28 10.84 -36.71
C ASN A 108 -2.20 11.88 -37.36
N PHE A 109 -2.73 12.79 -36.55
CA PHE A 109 -3.53 13.91 -36.99
C PHE A 109 -3.12 15.18 -36.21
N PRO A 110 -2.98 16.36 -36.85
CA PRO A 110 -2.56 17.60 -36.20
C PRO A 110 -3.70 18.23 -35.38
N TRP A 111 -4.09 17.57 -34.29
CA TRP A 111 -5.21 17.98 -33.42
C TRP A 111 -5.11 19.41 -32.90
N GLU A 112 -3.90 19.91 -32.61
CA GLU A 112 -3.69 21.28 -32.11
C GLU A 112 -4.10 22.37 -33.11
N ASN A 113 -4.22 22.02 -34.39
CA ASN A 113 -4.58 22.92 -35.47
C ASN A 113 -6.05 22.80 -35.90
N ILE A 114 -6.86 21.97 -35.23
CA ILE A 114 -8.27 21.77 -35.59
C ILE A 114 -9.09 23.06 -35.50
N THR A 115 -8.69 23.99 -34.62
CA THR A 115 -9.30 25.32 -34.46
C THR A 115 -9.20 26.21 -35.70
N ALA A 116 -8.31 25.89 -36.65
CA ALA A 116 -8.27 26.56 -37.94
C ALA A 116 -9.57 26.34 -38.75
N LEU A 117 -10.29 25.26 -38.47
CA LEU A 117 -11.60 24.93 -39.04
C LEU A 117 -12.71 25.30 -38.03
N SER A 118 -12.89 26.61 -37.78
CA SER A 118 -13.77 27.11 -36.71
C SER A 118 -15.24 26.71 -36.85
N ASN A 119 -15.69 26.39 -38.07
CA ASN A 119 -17.07 25.99 -38.35
C ASN A 119 -17.25 24.47 -38.41
N LEU A 120 -16.18 23.69 -38.19
CA LEU A 120 -16.24 22.25 -38.32
C LEU A 120 -17.18 21.66 -37.26
N SER A 121 -18.14 20.90 -37.75
CA SER A 121 -19.16 20.22 -36.95
C SER A 121 -19.02 18.70 -36.99
N HIS A 122 -18.53 18.15 -38.10
CA HIS A 122 -18.34 16.71 -38.30
C HIS A 122 -16.93 16.40 -38.81
N LEU A 123 -16.24 15.51 -38.11
CA LEU A 123 -14.94 14.99 -38.54
C LEU A 123 -14.97 13.47 -38.59
N ASN A 124 -14.72 12.92 -39.78
CA ASN A 124 -14.59 11.48 -39.97
C ASN A 124 -13.14 11.08 -40.24
N LEU A 125 -12.53 10.41 -39.26
CA LEU A 125 -11.19 9.82 -39.31
C LEU A 125 -11.22 8.29 -39.25
N SER A 126 -12.38 7.68 -39.51
CA SER A 126 -12.54 6.22 -39.45
C SER A 126 -11.67 5.48 -40.48
N HIS A 127 -11.38 4.21 -40.20
CA HIS A 127 -10.57 3.38 -41.10
C HIS A 127 -9.20 4.01 -41.40
N ASN A 128 -8.49 4.44 -40.36
CA ASN A 128 -7.10 4.90 -40.44
C ASN A 128 -6.23 4.03 -39.51
N PHE A 129 -4.98 4.44 -39.28
CA PHE A 129 -4.02 3.75 -38.43
C PHE A 129 -3.71 4.56 -37.16
N LEU A 130 -4.64 5.38 -36.66
CA LEU A 130 -4.42 6.18 -35.46
C LEU A 130 -4.31 5.26 -34.25
N ASP A 131 -3.20 5.33 -33.52
CA ASP A 131 -2.92 4.51 -32.35
C ASP A 131 -2.97 5.29 -31.03
N LEU A 132 -2.76 6.61 -31.10
CA LEU A 132 -2.68 7.52 -29.96
C LEU A 132 -3.43 8.83 -30.23
N LEU A 133 -4.10 9.32 -29.18
CA LEU A 133 -4.59 10.69 -29.10
C LEU A 133 -3.64 11.52 -28.22
N PRO A 134 -3.48 12.83 -28.47
CA PRO A 134 -2.60 13.67 -27.67
C PRO A 134 -3.12 13.80 -26.24
N ASN A 135 -2.21 13.67 -25.27
CA ASN A 135 -2.50 13.90 -23.85
C ASN A 135 -2.48 15.39 -23.52
N LYS A 136 -3.39 16.15 -24.13
CA LYS A 136 -3.57 17.60 -23.96
C LYS A 136 -5.04 17.95 -24.16
N VAL A 137 -5.43 19.11 -23.64
CA VAL A 137 -6.72 19.72 -23.94
C VAL A 137 -6.76 20.14 -25.41
N ILE A 138 -7.76 19.66 -26.15
CA ILE A 138 -8.03 20.05 -27.54
C ILE A 138 -9.32 20.87 -27.58
N ASP A 139 -9.24 22.06 -28.17
CA ASP A 139 -10.40 22.89 -28.46
C ASP A 139 -10.95 22.54 -29.84
N PHE A 140 -12.11 21.89 -29.87
CA PHE A 140 -12.79 21.53 -31.11
C PHE A 140 -13.69 22.65 -31.65
N GLY A 141 -13.94 23.70 -30.85
CA GLY A 141 -14.91 24.74 -31.15
C GLY A 141 -16.34 24.38 -30.73
N ALA A 142 -17.19 25.42 -30.66
CA ALA A 142 -18.56 25.31 -30.15
C ALA A 142 -19.54 24.59 -31.09
N ASN A 143 -19.20 24.45 -32.36
CA ASN A 143 -20.08 23.80 -33.35
C ASN A 143 -19.76 22.31 -33.55
N PHE A 144 -18.74 21.78 -32.85
CA PHE A 144 -18.24 20.42 -33.07
C PHE A 144 -19.15 19.38 -32.43
N THR A 145 -19.83 18.59 -33.25
CA THR A 145 -20.90 17.67 -32.80
C THR A 145 -20.61 16.19 -33.07
N LEU A 146 -19.81 15.86 -34.08
CA LEU A 146 -19.54 14.46 -34.44
C LEU A 146 -18.04 14.21 -34.66
N LEU A 147 -17.54 13.18 -33.98
CA LEU A 147 -16.21 12.63 -34.22
C LEU A 147 -16.30 11.13 -34.45
N ASP A 148 -15.89 10.70 -35.64
CA ASP A 148 -15.74 9.29 -35.98
C ASP A 148 -14.27 8.87 -35.97
N LEU A 149 -13.90 8.07 -34.97
CA LEU A 149 -12.60 7.43 -34.80
C LEU A 149 -12.70 5.91 -34.92
N SER A 150 -13.80 5.38 -35.45
CA SER A 150 -13.99 3.94 -35.57
C SER A 150 -12.97 3.29 -36.53
N HIS A 151 -12.71 2.00 -36.37
CA HIS A 151 -11.73 1.28 -37.21
C HIS A 151 -10.34 1.94 -37.21
N ASN A 152 -9.81 2.21 -36.01
CA ASN A 152 -8.45 2.67 -35.78
C ASN A 152 -7.76 1.71 -34.80
N TYR A 153 -6.62 2.09 -34.23
CA TYR A 153 -5.81 1.28 -33.32
C TYR A 153 -5.68 1.92 -31.94
N LEU A 154 -6.64 2.78 -31.57
CA LEU A 154 -6.59 3.54 -30.32
C LEU A 154 -6.62 2.58 -29.12
N SER A 155 -5.62 2.68 -28.25
CA SER A 155 -5.48 1.80 -27.08
C SER A 155 -6.09 2.38 -25.78
N PHE A 156 -6.13 3.70 -25.68
CA PHE A 156 -6.76 4.44 -24.59
C PHE A 156 -7.17 5.83 -25.07
N ILE A 157 -8.04 6.48 -24.29
CA ILE A 157 -8.46 7.87 -24.52
C ILE A 157 -7.84 8.72 -23.41
N PRO A 158 -7.03 9.73 -23.73
CA PRO A 158 -6.47 10.64 -22.73
C PRO A 158 -7.58 11.44 -22.03
N ASP A 159 -7.42 11.62 -20.72
CA ASP A 159 -8.39 12.29 -19.84
C ASP A 159 -8.71 13.73 -20.30
N ASP A 160 -7.67 14.45 -20.75
CA ASP A 160 -7.78 15.86 -21.14
C ASP A 160 -8.30 16.07 -22.57
N PHE A 161 -8.25 15.06 -23.44
CA PHE A 161 -8.50 15.22 -24.88
C PHE A 161 -9.91 15.77 -25.16
N PHE A 162 -10.91 15.28 -24.44
CA PHE A 162 -12.31 15.70 -24.57
C PHE A 162 -12.77 16.63 -23.43
N SER A 163 -11.85 17.18 -22.63
CA SER A 163 -12.17 17.91 -21.40
C SER A 163 -13.01 19.18 -21.61
N ILE A 164 -12.99 19.76 -22.81
CA ILE A 164 -13.77 20.97 -23.17
C ILE A 164 -14.70 20.74 -24.37
N ALA A 165 -14.92 19.49 -24.78
CA ALA A 165 -15.77 19.13 -25.92
C ALA A 165 -17.27 19.10 -25.54
N GLU A 166 -17.81 20.22 -25.06
CA GLU A 166 -19.17 20.29 -24.49
C GLU A 166 -20.28 20.08 -25.52
N SER A 167 -20.02 20.36 -26.79
CA SER A 167 -21.01 20.30 -27.88
C SER A 167 -21.05 18.96 -28.62
N LEU A 168 -20.23 17.99 -28.19
CA LEU A 168 -20.10 16.70 -28.84
C LEU A 168 -21.35 15.83 -28.59
N ASN A 169 -22.06 15.49 -29.66
CA ASN A 169 -23.29 14.69 -29.65
C ASN A 169 -23.05 13.23 -30.07
N TYR A 170 -22.09 12.99 -30.96
CA TYR A 170 -21.82 11.69 -31.56
C TYR A 170 -20.34 11.36 -31.48
N LEU A 171 -20.01 10.26 -30.82
CA LEU A 171 -18.64 9.78 -30.72
C LEU A 171 -18.56 8.30 -31.09
N TYR A 172 -17.84 8.00 -32.17
CA TYR A 172 -17.67 6.64 -32.63
C TYR A 172 -16.26 6.13 -32.39
N LEU A 173 -16.16 5.08 -31.55
CA LEU A 173 -14.90 4.46 -31.11
C LEU A 173 -14.90 2.94 -31.33
N SER A 174 -15.84 2.41 -32.12
CA SER A 174 -15.91 0.98 -32.40
C SER A 174 -14.70 0.50 -33.19
N HIS A 175 -14.39 -0.79 -33.11
CA HIS A 175 -13.25 -1.38 -33.84
C HIS A 175 -11.93 -0.67 -33.54
N ASN A 176 -11.62 -0.48 -32.26
CA ASN A 176 -10.33 0.04 -31.78
C ASN A 176 -9.67 -1.00 -30.84
N GLN A 177 -8.61 -0.60 -30.13
CA GLN A 177 -7.87 -1.45 -29.18
C GLN A 177 -8.06 -0.99 -27.74
N ILE A 178 -9.19 -0.36 -27.43
CA ILE A 178 -9.46 0.26 -26.13
C ILE A 178 -9.69 -0.85 -25.09
N LYS A 179 -8.82 -0.88 -24.07
CA LYS A 179 -8.91 -1.86 -22.98
C LYS A 179 -9.77 -1.38 -21.82
N ALA A 180 -9.72 -0.10 -21.52
CA ALA A 180 -10.50 0.51 -20.44
C ALA A 180 -10.70 1.99 -20.73
N LEU A 181 -11.77 2.56 -20.19
CA LEU A 181 -11.91 4.01 -20.04
C LEU A 181 -11.61 4.34 -18.57
N ASN A 182 -10.69 5.27 -18.31
CA ASN A 182 -10.18 5.55 -16.98
C ASN A 182 -11.27 6.08 -16.03
N HIS A 183 -11.28 5.57 -14.79
CA HIS A 183 -12.28 5.82 -13.75
C HIS A 183 -12.25 7.27 -13.22
N GLN A 184 -11.10 7.95 -13.21
CA GLN A 184 -10.96 9.22 -12.48
C GLN A 184 -11.38 10.46 -13.27
N PHE A 185 -11.34 10.38 -14.60
CA PHE A 185 -11.62 11.50 -15.48
C PHE A 185 -12.35 11.02 -16.71
N LEU A 186 -13.57 10.51 -16.53
CA LEU A 186 -14.52 10.49 -17.65
C LEU A 186 -14.63 11.94 -18.16
N PRO A 187 -14.19 12.25 -19.39
CA PRO A 187 -14.27 13.61 -19.89
C PRO A 187 -15.73 14.07 -19.90
N PRO A 188 -16.05 15.37 -19.89
CA PRO A 188 -17.42 15.86 -19.81
C PRO A 188 -18.46 15.19 -20.72
N PRO A 189 -18.14 14.78 -21.97
CA PRO A 189 -19.08 14.01 -22.82
C PRO A 189 -19.56 12.70 -22.18
N PHE A 190 -18.78 12.12 -21.28
CA PHE A 190 -19.04 10.86 -20.61
C PHE A 190 -19.59 11.04 -19.18
N LYS A 191 -19.84 12.29 -18.73
CA LYS A 191 -20.50 12.58 -17.46
C LYS A 191 -22.00 12.72 -17.66
N ASN A 192 -22.78 12.41 -16.61
CA ASN A 192 -24.24 12.59 -16.64
C ASN A 192 -24.61 14.06 -16.89
N GLY A 193 -25.50 14.30 -17.85
CA GLY A 193 -25.92 15.64 -18.27
C GLY A 193 -25.12 16.21 -19.45
N SER A 194 -24.27 15.41 -20.10
CA SER A 194 -23.59 15.80 -21.32
C SER A 194 -24.54 15.90 -22.52
N ALA A 195 -24.10 16.62 -23.56
CA ALA A 195 -24.79 16.67 -24.85
C ALA A 195 -24.69 15.35 -25.63
N LEU A 196 -23.84 14.40 -25.19
CA LEU A 196 -23.55 13.18 -25.92
C LEU A 196 -24.80 12.29 -26.01
N GLN A 197 -25.22 12.02 -27.24
CA GLN A 197 -26.40 11.22 -27.54
C GLN A 197 -26.00 9.78 -27.86
N ILE A 198 -24.99 9.59 -28.71
CA ILE A 198 -24.58 8.26 -29.17
C ILE A 198 -23.08 8.05 -28.95
N LEU A 199 -22.76 6.91 -28.34
CA LEU A 199 -21.40 6.43 -28.11
C LEU A 199 -21.27 4.98 -28.58
N THR A 200 -20.44 4.71 -29.59
CA THR A 200 -20.19 3.33 -30.04
C THR A 200 -18.88 2.80 -29.50
N LEU A 201 -18.92 1.67 -28.81
CA LEU A 201 -17.76 1.05 -28.14
C LEU A 201 -17.53 -0.40 -28.55
N HIS A 202 -18.42 -0.99 -29.35
CA HIS A 202 -18.34 -2.40 -29.76
C HIS A 202 -17.04 -2.73 -30.50
N ALA A 203 -16.67 -4.01 -30.47
CA ALA A 203 -15.42 -4.50 -31.07
C ALA A 203 -14.16 -3.79 -30.52
N ASN A 204 -14.06 -3.66 -29.21
CA ASN A 204 -12.86 -3.28 -28.48
C ASN A 204 -12.49 -4.37 -27.46
N PRO A 205 -11.20 -4.63 -27.21
CA PRO A 205 -10.73 -5.67 -26.30
C PRO A 205 -10.79 -5.20 -24.83
N PHE A 206 -12.00 -5.04 -24.29
CA PHE A 206 -12.19 -4.53 -22.94
C PHE A 206 -11.59 -5.47 -21.89
N LYS A 207 -10.86 -4.89 -20.94
CA LYS A 207 -10.41 -5.53 -19.71
C LYS A 207 -11.56 -5.43 -18.69
N CYS A 208 -11.96 -6.56 -18.13
CA CYS A 208 -13.02 -6.72 -17.15
C CYS A 208 -12.43 -7.25 -15.85
N ASP A 209 -11.79 -6.35 -15.14
CA ASP A 209 -11.21 -6.57 -13.82
C ASP A 209 -11.82 -5.63 -12.78
N CYS A 210 -11.27 -5.63 -11.58
CA CYS A 210 -11.74 -4.76 -10.51
C CYS A 210 -11.44 -3.27 -10.77
N ASP A 211 -10.39 -2.95 -11.53
CA ASP A 211 -10.01 -1.57 -11.86
C ASP A 211 -11.00 -0.91 -12.82
N THR A 212 -11.63 -1.71 -13.68
CA THR A 212 -12.62 -1.27 -14.68
C THR A 212 -14.07 -1.25 -14.16
N SER A 213 -14.28 -1.53 -12.87
CA SER A 213 -15.61 -1.61 -12.26
C SER A 213 -16.46 -0.34 -12.46
N SER A 214 -15.88 0.86 -12.33
CA SER A 214 -16.65 2.09 -12.55
C SER A 214 -17.00 2.38 -13.99
N PHE A 215 -16.23 1.86 -14.95
CA PHE A 215 -16.65 1.88 -16.35
C PHE A 215 -17.88 1.00 -16.54
N THR A 216 -17.95 -0.17 -15.89
CA THR A 216 -19.15 -1.00 -15.91
C THR A 216 -20.36 -0.33 -15.23
N ASP A 217 -20.14 0.42 -14.15
CA ASP A 217 -21.18 1.24 -13.50
C ASP A 217 -21.67 2.37 -14.42
N PHE A 218 -20.75 3.03 -15.12
CA PHE A 218 -21.11 4.02 -16.14
C PHE A 218 -21.98 3.39 -17.24
N LEU A 219 -21.56 2.25 -17.81
CA LEU A 219 -22.34 1.56 -18.84
C LEU A 219 -23.74 1.14 -18.36
N ARG A 220 -23.91 0.89 -17.05
CA ARG A 220 -25.19 0.51 -16.45
C ARG A 220 -26.11 1.72 -16.17
N THR A 221 -25.52 2.88 -15.85
CA THR A 221 -26.27 4.05 -15.34
C THR A 221 -26.38 5.20 -16.32
N THR A 222 -25.57 5.20 -17.38
CA THR A 222 -25.53 6.27 -18.37
C THR A 222 -26.84 6.40 -19.15
N ALA A 223 -27.23 7.64 -19.44
CA ALA A 223 -28.36 7.96 -20.32
C ALA A 223 -27.95 7.96 -21.80
N VAL A 224 -26.65 7.88 -22.10
CA VAL A 224 -26.12 7.88 -23.48
C VAL A 224 -26.55 6.61 -24.20
N GLN A 225 -27.00 6.74 -25.45
CA GLN A 225 -27.32 5.59 -26.28
C GLN A 225 -26.04 4.87 -26.70
N ILE A 226 -25.84 3.64 -26.21
CA ILE A 226 -24.72 2.77 -26.59
C ILE A 226 -25.27 1.61 -27.43
N PRO A 227 -25.15 1.67 -28.77
CA PRO A 227 -25.58 0.59 -29.63
C PRO A 227 -24.82 -0.70 -29.32
N TYR A 228 -25.55 -1.83 -29.39
CA TYR A 228 -24.98 -3.17 -29.24
C TYR A 228 -24.34 -3.49 -27.86
N LEU A 229 -24.75 -2.76 -26.82
CA LEU A 229 -24.22 -2.91 -25.46
C LEU A 229 -24.27 -4.35 -24.93
N THR A 230 -25.32 -5.10 -25.24
CA THR A 230 -25.49 -6.50 -24.78
C THR A 230 -24.92 -7.55 -25.75
N THR A 231 -24.67 -7.18 -27.01
CA THR A 231 -24.38 -8.15 -28.08
C THR A 231 -22.96 -8.11 -28.63
N TYR A 232 -22.29 -6.96 -28.63
CA TYR A 232 -20.94 -6.81 -29.23
C TYR A 232 -19.93 -6.10 -28.31
N ILE A 233 -20.30 -5.89 -27.05
CA ILE A 233 -19.42 -5.36 -26.00
C ILE A 233 -19.09 -6.50 -25.04
N HIS A 234 -17.94 -7.12 -25.26
CA HIS A 234 -17.45 -8.28 -24.51
C HIS A 234 -16.12 -7.98 -23.84
N CYS A 235 -15.86 -8.71 -22.76
CA CYS A 235 -14.57 -8.79 -22.11
C CYS A 235 -13.61 -9.61 -22.98
N ASP A 236 -12.41 -9.11 -23.18
CA ASP A 236 -11.30 -9.87 -23.78
C ASP A 236 -10.30 -10.32 -22.71
N TYR A 237 -10.17 -9.55 -21.64
CA TYR A 237 -9.33 -9.87 -20.49
C TYR A 237 -10.14 -9.79 -19.19
N PRO A 238 -9.81 -10.58 -18.15
CA PRO A 238 -8.85 -11.69 -18.13
C PRO A 238 -9.33 -12.89 -18.97
N GLU A 239 -8.43 -13.81 -19.33
CA GLU A 239 -8.76 -15.01 -20.17
C GLU A 239 -9.94 -15.84 -19.61
N SER A 240 -10.15 -15.82 -18.29
CA SER A 240 -11.27 -16.51 -17.64
C SER A 240 -12.66 -15.93 -17.96
N GLN A 241 -12.72 -14.66 -18.39
CA GLN A 241 -13.94 -13.91 -18.70
C GLN A 241 -14.05 -13.59 -20.20
N GLN A 242 -13.19 -14.16 -21.05
CA GLN A 242 -13.17 -13.85 -22.47
C GLN A 242 -14.51 -14.20 -23.13
N GLY A 243 -15.10 -13.24 -23.85
CA GLY A 243 -16.41 -13.36 -24.50
C GLY A 243 -17.61 -13.10 -23.58
N ALA A 244 -17.42 -12.96 -22.27
CA ALA A 244 -18.48 -12.54 -21.36
C ALA A 244 -18.89 -11.09 -21.65
N SER A 245 -20.16 -10.73 -21.39
CA SER A 245 -20.57 -9.33 -21.51
C SER A 245 -19.93 -8.51 -20.39
N VAL A 246 -19.47 -7.30 -20.71
CA VAL A 246 -18.87 -6.38 -19.73
C VAL A 246 -19.82 -6.11 -18.55
N LEU A 247 -21.13 -6.12 -18.78
CA LEU A 247 -22.15 -5.91 -17.76
C LEU A 247 -22.33 -7.08 -16.78
N SER A 248 -21.84 -8.28 -17.13
CA SER A 248 -21.96 -9.49 -16.31
C SER A 248 -20.91 -9.59 -15.20
N THR A 249 -19.96 -8.65 -15.16
CA THR A 249 -18.91 -8.57 -14.15
C THR A 249 -19.51 -8.36 -12.75
N ASP A 250 -19.28 -9.32 -11.84
CA ASP A 250 -19.74 -9.23 -10.45
C ASP A 250 -18.78 -8.39 -9.60
N GLN A 251 -19.17 -7.13 -9.37
CA GLN A 251 -18.39 -6.15 -8.62
C GLN A 251 -18.28 -6.48 -7.12
N ARG A 252 -19.15 -7.33 -6.57
CA ARG A 252 -19.05 -7.77 -5.17
C ARG A 252 -17.80 -8.61 -4.93
N SER A 253 -17.36 -9.35 -5.95
CA SER A 253 -16.14 -10.13 -5.92
C SER A 253 -14.87 -9.26 -5.84
N CYS A 254 -14.97 -7.97 -6.18
CA CYS A 254 -13.85 -7.01 -6.15
C CYS A 254 -13.70 -6.24 -4.83
N GLN A 255 -14.69 -6.30 -3.95
CA GLN A 255 -14.61 -5.67 -2.62
C GLN A 255 -13.89 -6.61 -1.64
N ASP A 256 -12.59 -6.80 -1.85
CA ASP A 256 -11.69 -7.60 -1.00
C ASP A 256 -11.38 -6.94 0.37
N ILE A 257 -12.23 -6.05 0.83
CA ILE A 257 -12.16 -5.43 2.17
C ILE A 257 -12.27 -6.52 3.24
N TYR A 258 -13.12 -7.52 3.02
CA TYR A 258 -13.32 -8.63 3.95
C TYR A 258 -12.14 -9.60 3.98
N GLY A 259 -11.51 -9.86 2.82
CA GLY A 259 -10.33 -10.73 2.72
C GLY A 259 -9.11 -10.13 3.42
N GLY A 260 -8.81 -8.85 3.16
CA GLY A 260 -7.70 -8.15 3.80
C GLY A 260 -7.86 -8.01 5.32
N LEU A 261 -9.07 -7.64 5.79
CA LEU A 261 -9.35 -7.53 7.21
C LEU A 261 -9.26 -8.91 7.92
N ALA A 262 -9.80 -9.96 7.31
CA ALA A 262 -9.73 -11.31 7.85
C ALA A 262 -8.28 -11.80 7.96
N PHE A 263 -7.44 -11.52 6.95
CA PHE A 263 -6.01 -11.87 6.98
C PHE A 263 -5.27 -11.16 8.11
N LEU A 264 -5.50 -9.85 8.29
CA LEU A 264 -4.88 -9.08 9.38
C LEU A 264 -5.30 -9.59 10.76
N VAL A 265 -6.60 -9.85 10.95
CA VAL A 265 -7.13 -10.38 12.21
C VAL A 265 -6.56 -11.78 12.51
N CYS A 266 -6.56 -12.68 11.52
CA CYS A 266 -6.01 -14.03 11.70
C CYS A 266 -4.51 -14.01 11.99
N SER A 267 -3.75 -13.16 11.31
CA SER A 267 -2.31 -12.99 11.54
C SER A 267 -2.04 -12.45 12.94
N PHE A 268 -2.80 -11.45 13.40
CA PHE A 268 -2.68 -10.92 14.75
C PHE A 268 -3.00 -11.97 15.83
N LEU A 269 -4.07 -12.75 15.63
CA LEU A 269 -4.42 -13.85 16.54
C LEU A 269 -3.32 -14.91 16.58
N ALA A 270 -2.80 -15.33 15.42
CA ALA A 270 -1.72 -16.33 15.36
C ALA A 270 -0.45 -15.86 16.10
N VAL A 271 -0.05 -14.59 15.90
CA VAL A 271 1.10 -14.01 16.59
C VAL A 271 0.85 -13.92 18.10
N THR A 272 -0.34 -13.47 18.53
CA THR A 272 -0.63 -13.39 19.97
C THR A 272 -0.65 -14.77 20.63
N PHE A 273 -1.27 -15.79 20.03
CA PHE A 273 -1.29 -17.14 20.58
C PHE A 273 0.11 -17.77 20.69
N THR A 274 0.97 -17.55 19.69
CA THR A 274 2.34 -18.07 19.71
C THR A 274 3.20 -17.34 20.74
N VAL A 275 3.16 -16.01 20.79
CA VAL A 275 3.93 -15.19 21.73
C VAL A 275 3.48 -15.43 23.18
N LEU A 276 2.18 -15.47 23.46
CA LEU A 276 1.66 -15.75 24.80
C LEU A 276 2.10 -17.14 25.30
N SER A 277 2.09 -18.14 24.43
CA SER A 277 2.55 -19.49 24.77
C SER A 277 4.05 -19.54 25.04
N LEU A 278 4.85 -18.86 24.22
CA LEU A 278 6.30 -18.73 24.40
C LEU A 278 6.67 -17.99 25.69
N LEU A 279 6.03 -16.84 25.96
CA LEU A 279 6.26 -16.06 27.17
C LEU A 279 5.89 -16.86 28.43
N LYS A 280 4.78 -17.61 28.40
CA LYS A 280 4.42 -18.51 29.50
C LYS A 280 5.45 -19.62 29.70
N HIS A 281 5.96 -20.22 28.62
CA HIS A 281 6.95 -21.29 28.71
C HIS A 281 8.30 -20.79 29.22
N LEU A 282 8.79 -19.64 28.72
CA LEU A 282 10.11 -19.13 29.05
C LEU A 282 10.16 -18.39 30.39
N TYR A 283 9.12 -17.59 30.69
CA TYR A 283 9.09 -16.65 31.83
C TYR A 283 7.90 -16.86 32.75
N GLY A 284 7.21 -18.00 32.69
CA GLY A 284 5.97 -18.23 33.45
C GLY A 284 6.13 -18.03 34.96
N TRP A 285 7.24 -18.51 35.52
CA TRP A 285 7.55 -18.34 36.95
C TRP A 285 7.95 -16.91 37.30
N ASP A 286 8.72 -16.24 36.45
CA ASP A 286 9.14 -14.84 36.64
C ASP A 286 7.94 -13.89 36.58
N LEU A 287 7.04 -14.09 35.61
CA LEU A 287 5.82 -13.31 35.47
C LEU A 287 4.89 -13.53 36.67
N TRP A 288 4.76 -14.78 37.16
CA TRP A 288 4.01 -15.10 38.36
C TRP A 288 4.61 -14.45 39.61
N TYR A 289 5.93 -14.48 39.75
CA TYR A 289 6.65 -13.81 40.84
C TYR A 289 6.47 -12.28 40.80
N CYS A 290 6.65 -11.63 39.65
CA CYS A 290 6.42 -10.20 39.49
C CYS A 290 4.97 -9.82 39.84
N LEU A 291 4.00 -10.64 39.43
CA LEU A 291 2.58 -10.41 39.73
C LEU A 291 2.32 -10.54 41.24
N GLN A 292 2.94 -11.51 41.92
CA GLN A 292 2.87 -11.63 43.38
C GLN A 292 3.53 -10.46 44.11
N VAL A 293 4.68 -9.96 43.62
CA VAL A 293 5.36 -8.78 44.19
C VAL A 293 4.51 -7.52 44.03
N LEU A 294 3.91 -7.30 42.85
CA LEU A 294 2.98 -6.20 42.62
C LEU A 294 1.74 -6.31 43.51
N TRP A 295 1.20 -7.52 43.67
CA TRP A 295 0.03 -7.76 44.52
C TRP A 295 0.36 -7.61 46.02
N ALA A 296 1.58 -7.98 46.44
CA ALA A 296 2.08 -7.74 47.79
C ALA A 296 2.31 -6.25 48.05
N GLY A 297 2.82 -5.50 47.07
CA GLY A 297 2.92 -4.04 47.13
C GLY A 297 1.56 -3.36 47.25
N HIS A 298 0.58 -3.80 46.45
CA HIS A 298 -0.79 -3.29 46.52
C HIS A 298 -1.51 -3.65 47.84
N LYS A 299 -1.11 -4.75 48.51
CA LYS A 299 -1.57 -5.12 49.85
C LYS A 299 -0.78 -4.45 51.00
N GLY A 300 0.19 -3.59 50.69
CA GLY A 300 0.92 -2.79 51.68
C GLY A 300 2.04 -3.53 52.41
N TYR A 301 2.53 -4.66 51.90
CA TYR A 301 3.69 -5.34 52.47
C TYR A 301 4.97 -4.58 52.09
N SER A 302 5.70 -4.07 53.09
CA SER A 302 7.00 -3.42 52.89
C SER A 302 8.15 -4.39 53.17
N GLN A 303 9.24 -4.29 52.39
CA GLN A 303 10.51 -4.91 52.73
C GLN A 303 11.04 -4.26 54.03
N LEU A 304 11.44 -5.08 55.01
CA LEU A 304 12.09 -4.58 56.22
C LEU A 304 13.37 -3.84 55.84
N ALA A 305 13.35 -2.52 55.97
CA ALA A 305 14.54 -1.69 55.97
C ALA A 305 15.40 -2.03 57.20
N GLY A 306 16.65 -2.41 56.95
CA GLY A 306 17.65 -2.57 58.00
C GLY A 306 17.98 -1.24 58.69
N SER A 307 18.62 -1.36 59.85
CA SER A 307 19.06 -0.29 60.75
C SER A 307 18.02 0.24 61.75
N ASN A 308 17.87 -0.49 62.86
CA ASN A 308 17.68 0.16 64.17
C ASN A 308 18.65 -0.49 65.17
N SER A 309 19.66 0.29 65.54
CA SER A 309 20.84 -0.02 66.34
C SER A 309 20.51 -0.41 67.79
N ARG A 310 20.18 -1.67 68.01
CA ARG A 310 20.19 -2.28 69.36
C ARG A 310 20.96 -3.60 69.42
N TYR A 311 21.30 -4.18 68.27
CA TYR A 311 22.02 -5.43 68.15
C TYR A 311 23.43 -5.16 67.59
N GLN A 312 24.43 -5.75 68.21
CA GLN A 312 25.85 -5.57 67.85
C GLN A 312 26.27 -6.52 66.72
N TYR A 313 25.54 -7.63 66.54
CA TYR A 313 25.78 -8.63 65.51
C TYR A 313 24.51 -8.93 64.71
N ASP A 314 24.65 -9.23 63.42
CA ASP A 314 23.53 -9.60 62.54
C ASP A 314 23.10 -11.05 62.77
N ALA A 315 24.05 -11.93 63.07
CA ALA A 315 23.75 -13.31 63.45
C ALA A 315 24.79 -13.90 64.41
N PHE A 316 24.31 -14.67 65.38
CA PHE A 316 25.13 -15.56 66.20
C PHE A 316 25.14 -16.95 65.58
N VAL A 317 26.32 -17.51 65.29
CA VAL A 317 26.45 -18.85 64.70
C VAL A 317 26.85 -19.84 65.77
N VAL A 318 25.99 -20.84 66.00
CA VAL A 318 26.22 -21.91 66.98
C VAL A 318 26.56 -23.19 66.23
N PHE A 319 27.74 -23.73 66.49
CA PHE A 319 28.27 -24.93 65.87
C PHE A 319 29.07 -25.75 66.88
N ASP A 320 29.45 -26.97 66.52
CA ASP A 320 30.25 -27.81 67.40
C ASP A 320 31.75 -27.57 67.18
N THR A 321 32.40 -26.88 68.13
CA THR A 321 33.84 -26.59 68.10
C THR A 321 34.72 -27.83 68.19
N ARG A 322 34.21 -28.95 68.73
CA ARG A 322 34.94 -30.23 68.79
C ARG A 322 35.08 -30.88 67.42
N ASN A 323 34.15 -30.62 66.50
CA ASN A 323 34.20 -31.16 65.16
C ASN A 323 35.05 -30.23 64.27
N LYS A 324 36.32 -30.62 64.08
CA LYS A 324 37.28 -29.85 63.32
C LYS A 324 36.83 -29.53 61.89
N ALA A 325 36.12 -30.45 61.22
CA ALA A 325 35.64 -30.22 59.86
C ALA A 325 34.56 -29.13 59.78
N VAL A 326 33.70 -29.04 60.80
CA VAL A 326 32.66 -28.00 60.88
C VAL A 326 33.30 -26.67 61.27
N SER A 327 34.22 -26.67 62.24
CA SER A 327 34.95 -25.47 62.65
C SER A 327 35.74 -24.87 61.49
N ASP A 328 36.52 -25.68 60.76
CA ASP A 328 37.31 -25.24 59.62
C ASP A 328 36.42 -24.66 58.50
N TRP A 329 35.24 -25.25 58.27
CA TRP A 329 34.27 -24.73 57.30
C TRP A 329 33.66 -23.38 57.74
N VAL A 330 33.28 -23.25 59.02
CA VAL A 330 32.70 -22.01 59.54
C VAL A 330 33.72 -20.87 59.47
N TYR A 331 34.95 -21.09 59.89
CA TYR A 331 35.98 -20.04 59.95
C TYR A 331 36.65 -19.70 58.62
N ASN A 332 36.71 -20.63 57.65
CA ASN A 332 37.42 -20.38 56.39
C ASN A 332 36.48 -20.16 55.20
N GLU A 333 35.28 -20.74 55.20
CA GLU A 333 34.31 -20.54 54.12
C GLU A 333 33.17 -19.61 54.52
N LEU A 334 32.50 -19.86 55.64
CA LEU A 334 31.29 -19.12 55.99
C LEU A 334 31.57 -17.67 56.35
N THR A 335 32.55 -17.41 57.20
CA THR A 335 32.99 -16.04 57.55
C THR A 335 33.52 -15.28 56.34
N VAL A 336 34.35 -15.91 55.49
CA VAL A 336 34.92 -15.24 54.31
C VAL A 336 33.84 -14.85 53.30
N ASN A 337 32.84 -15.73 53.11
CA ASN A 337 31.73 -15.47 52.19
C ASN A 337 30.74 -14.41 52.72
N LEU A 338 30.55 -14.31 54.04
CA LEU A 338 29.54 -13.43 54.63
C LEU A 338 30.09 -12.10 55.17
N GLU A 339 31.35 -12.07 55.63
CA GLU A 339 32.00 -10.86 56.16
C GLU A 339 32.85 -10.14 55.10
N ILE A 340 33.52 -10.87 54.19
CA ILE A 340 34.64 -10.30 53.40
C ILE A 340 34.32 -10.11 51.90
N SER A 341 33.49 -10.97 51.28
CA SER A 341 33.42 -11.06 49.80
C SER A 341 32.12 -10.58 49.14
N GLY A 342 31.27 -9.83 49.87
CA GLY A 342 29.98 -9.33 49.35
C GLY A 342 29.74 -7.82 49.49
N HIS A 343 28.82 -7.27 48.69
CA HIS A 343 28.34 -5.87 48.77
C HIS A 343 27.55 -5.53 50.06
N ARG A 344 27.27 -6.52 50.91
CA ARG A 344 26.71 -6.33 52.26
C ARG A 344 27.54 -7.17 53.23
N THR A 345 28.16 -6.51 54.21
CA THR A 345 28.96 -7.14 55.25
C THR A 345 28.05 -7.50 56.42
N PHE A 346 27.85 -8.79 56.68
CA PHE A 346 27.12 -9.24 57.88
C PHE A 346 28.08 -9.42 59.03
N CYS A 347 27.83 -8.81 60.20
CA CYS A 347 28.68 -9.05 61.38
C CYS A 347 28.24 -10.33 62.10
N LEU A 348 29.11 -11.35 62.13
CA LEU A 348 28.84 -12.63 62.81
C LEU A 348 29.46 -12.67 64.21
N CYS A 349 28.74 -13.25 65.18
CA CYS A 349 29.29 -13.58 66.49
C CYS A 349 29.66 -15.07 66.55
N LEU A 350 30.90 -15.37 66.97
CA LEU A 350 31.47 -16.72 67.04
C LEU A 350 32.05 -17.03 68.43
N GLU A 351 31.93 -18.29 68.86
CA GLU A 351 32.32 -18.75 70.21
C GLU A 351 33.81 -18.52 70.54
N GLU A 352 34.76 -18.96 69.70
CA GLU A 352 36.19 -18.82 70.03
C GLU A 352 36.76 -17.43 69.75
N ARG A 353 36.07 -16.59 68.97
CA ARG A 353 36.57 -15.27 68.53
C ARG A 353 36.08 -14.15 69.44
N ASP A 354 34.80 -14.16 69.78
CA ASP A 354 34.10 -13.00 70.33
C ASP A 354 33.74 -13.16 71.82
N TRP A 355 34.01 -14.33 72.43
CA TRP A 355 33.74 -14.56 73.85
C TRP A 355 34.79 -13.90 74.74
N ILE A 356 34.31 -13.24 75.80
CA ILE A 356 35.17 -12.48 76.71
C ILE A 356 35.79 -13.46 77.73
N PRO A 357 37.13 -13.52 77.84
CA PRO A 357 37.81 -14.34 78.85
C PRO A 357 37.47 -13.83 80.26
N GLY A 358 37.13 -14.75 81.17
CA GLY A 358 36.82 -14.43 82.57
C GLY A 358 35.32 -14.37 82.92
N LEU A 359 34.43 -14.44 81.93
CA LEU A 359 32.99 -14.71 82.12
C LEU A 359 32.70 -16.21 82.06
N SER A 360 31.58 -16.64 82.64
CA SER A 360 31.14 -18.03 82.49
C SER A 360 30.70 -18.30 81.04
N CYS A 361 30.86 -19.55 80.60
CA CYS A 361 30.41 -19.99 79.26
C CYS A 361 28.92 -19.70 79.02
N ILE A 362 28.10 -19.79 80.06
CA ILE A 362 26.65 -19.54 79.99
C ILE A 362 26.36 -18.03 79.83
N ASP A 363 27.11 -17.16 80.50
CA ASP A 363 26.95 -15.71 80.39
C ASP A 363 27.39 -15.20 79.01
N ASN A 364 28.51 -15.71 78.49
CA ASN A 364 28.97 -15.41 77.14
C ASN A 364 27.93 -15.87 76.09
N LEU A 365 27.34 -17.05 76.29
CA LEU A 365 26.29 -17.56 75.41
C LEU A 365 25.02 -16.69 75.45
N HIS A 366 24.57 -16.29 76.64
CA HIS A 366 23.42 -15.41 76.81
C HIS A 366 23.63 -14.04 76.15
N ASN A 367 24.83 -13.47 76.31
CA ASN A 367 25.20 -12.20 75.68
C ASN A 367 25.25 -12.31 74.15
N ALA A 368 25.81 -13.39 73.61
CA ALA A 368 25.87 -13.62 72.16
C ALA A 368 24.47 -13.77 71.54
N VAL A 369 23.56 -14.49 72.20
CA VAL A 369 22.18 -14.66 71.74
C VAL A 369 21.41 -13.33 71.78
N ASN A 370 21.55 -12.52 72.84
CA ASN A 370 20.80 -11.27 72.98
C ASN A 370 21.37 -10.11 72.16
N SER A 371 22.68 -10.08 71.93
CA SER A 371 23.33 -9.05 71.11
C SER A 371 23.19 -9.29 69.60
N SER A 372 22.64 -10.44 69.20
CA SER A 372 22.45 -10.83 67.80
C SER A 372 21.00 -10.74 67.32
N VAL A 373 20.80 -10.33 66.05
CA VAL A 373 19.46 -10.25 65.43
C VAL A 373 18.88 -11.64 65.16
N LYS A 374 19.72 -12.59 64.73
CA LYS A 374 19.33 -13.99 64.48
C LYS A 374 20.31 -14.96 65.11
N THR A 375 19.85 -16.19 65.34
CA THR A 375 20.73 -17.30 65.73
C THR A 375 20.67 -18.38 64.67
N VAL A 376 21.84 -18.78 64.17
CA VAL A 376 22.03 -19.78 63.13
C VAL A 376 22.61 -21.03 63.77
N PHE A 377 21.90 -22.15 63.66
CA PHE A 377 22.39 -23.44 64.13
C PHE A 377 23.01 -24.20 62.97
N VAL A 378 24.29 -24.52 63.09
CA VAL A 378 25.01 -25.41 62.16
C VAL A 378 25.04 -26.79 62.78
N LEU A 379 24.20 -27.67 62.26
CA LEU A 379 24.10 -29.05 62.71
C LEU A 379 24.91 -29.95 61.77
N SER A 380 25.74 -30.80 62.35
CA SER A 380 26.51 -31.81 61.65
C SER A 380 26.02 -33.19 62.02
N SER A 381 25.70 -34.01 61.01
CA SER A 381 25.36 -35.42 61.21
C SER A 381 26.65 -36.24 61.38
N GLY A 382 26.83 -36.89 62.54
CA GLY A 382 27.89 -37.87 62.70
C GLY A 382 27.70 -39.08 61.76
N ALA A 383 28.79 -39.73 61.36
CA ALA A 383 28.80 -40.83 60.38
C ALA A 383 27.95 -42.06 60.75
N THR A 384 27.45 -42.15 61.99
CA THR A 384 26.51 -43.19 62.44
C THR A 384 25.18 -42.58 62.89
N GLY A 385 24.51 -41.79 62.02
CA GLY A 385 23.06 -41.50 62.05
C GLY A 385 22.44 -40.87 63.30
N GLY A 386 23.21 -40.59 64.35
CA GLY A 386 22.77 -39.92 65.57
C GLY A 386 23.32 -38.51 65.63
N GLU A 387 22.44 -37.53 65.82
CA GLU A 387 22.81 -36.13 66.04
C GLU A 387 23.55 -36.00 67.37
N THR A 388 24.87 -35.84 67.34
CA THR A 388 25.66 -35.50 68.54
C THR A 388 25.47 -34.02 68.85
N VAL A 389 24.36 -33.69 69.53
CA VAL A 389 24.09 -32.32 69.95
C VAL A 389 24.97 -31.99 71.16
N ASN A 390 25.95 -31.11 70.96
CA ASN A 390 26.80 -30.58 72.04
C ASN A 390 25.93 -29.85 73.08
N GLY A 391 26.31 -29.91 74.36
CA GLY A 391 25.60 -29.29 75.47
C GLY A 391 25.40 -27.78 75.30
N VAL A 392 26.37 -27.11 74.66
CA VAL A 392 26.30 -25.67 74.33
C VAL A 392 25.23 -25.40 73.27
N ILE A 393 25.15 -26.21 72.20
CA ILE A 393 24.11 -26.10 71.16
C ILE A 393 22.72 -26.28 71.78
N ARG A 394 22.58 -27.28 72.68
CA ARG A 394 21.32 -27.55 73.37
C ARG A 394 20.91 -26.41 74.30
N GLN A 395 21.84 -25.84 75.06
CA GLN A 395 21.58 -24.67 75.91
C GLN A 395 21.23 -23.44 75.09
N ALA A 396 21.95 -23.18 74.00
CA ALA A 396 21.67 -22.07 73.08
C ALA A 396 20.28 -22.19 72.47
N PHE A 397 19.88 -23.40 72.07
CA PHE A 397 18.55 -23.68 71.56
C PHE A 397 17.45 -23.35 72.58
N PHE A 398 17.61 -23.77 73.84
CA PHE A 398 16.66 -23.41 74.89
C PHE A 398 16.60 -21.91 75.16
N MET A 399 17.73 -21.21 75.18
CA MET A 399 17.78 -19.75 75.37
C MET A 399 17.10 -18.99 74.23
N VAL A 400 17.32 -19.41 72.98
CA VAL A 400 16.65 -18.83 71.81
C VAL A 400 15.15 -19.11 71.83
N GLN A 401 14.75 -20.33 72.22
CA GLN A 401 13.34 -20.70 72.36
C GLN A 401 12.65 -19.87 73.45
N GLN A 402 13.33 -19.63 74.58
CA GLN A 402 12.83 -18.77 75.65
C GLN A 402 12.68 -17.32 75.17
N ARG A 403 13.70 -16.76 74.48
CA ARG A 403 13.64 -15.42 73.88
C ARG A 403 12.48 -15.28 72.88
N LEU A 404 12.25 -16.30 72.04
CA LEU A 404 11.13 -16.33 71.11
C LEU A 404 9.76 -16.32 71.81
N LEU A 405 9.65 -16.99 72.97
CA LEU A 405 8.43 -17.00 73.78
C LEU A 405 8.19 -15.63 74.43
N ASP A 406 9.25 -15.03 74.99
CA ASP A 406 9.18 -13.70 75.61
C ASP A 406 8.84 -12.60 74.58
N GLU A 407 9.39 -12.67 73.37
CA GLU A 407 9.06 -11.76 72.27
C GLU A 407 7.66 -12.00 71.68
N LYS A 408 7.07 -13.20 71.81
CA LYS A 408 5.73 -13.53 71.27
C LYS A 408 4.59 -12.73 71.91
N ASN A 409 4.81 -12.18 73.11
CA ASN A 409 3.88 -11.27 73.77
C ASN A 409 3.88 -9.85 73.14
N ALA A 410 4.85 -9.55 72.26
CA ALA A 410 4.86 -8.37 71.41
C ALA A 410 4.55 -8.81 69.96
N MET A 411 3.44 -8.33 69.39
CA MET A 411 2.99 -8.70 68.04
C MET A 411 4.04 -8.42 66.95
N ALA A 412 4.78 -9.45 66.52
CA ALA A 412 5.26 -9.64 65.14
C ALA A 412 5.96 -11.00 65.02
N ARG A 413 5.43 -11.92 64.20
CA ARG A 413 6.18 -13.12 63.80
C ARG A 413 7.36 -12.71 62.92
N LYS A 414 8.52 -12.50 63.53
CA LYS A 414 9.81 -12.43 62.84
C LYS A 414 10.45 -13.82 62.87
N GLY A 415 10.84 -14.33 61.70
CA GLY A 415 11.62 -15.56 61.60
C GLY A 415 13.04 -15.32 62.12
N HIS A 416 13.27 -15.64 63.40
CA HIS A 416 14.54 -15.38 64.09
C HIS A 416 15.49 -16.58 64.14
N VAL A 417 15.05 -17.77 63.69
CA VAL A 417 15.87 -18.98 63.71
C VAL A 417 16.02 -19.51 62.28
N ALA A 418 17.27 -19.63 61.85
CA ALA A 418 17.64 -20.34 60.63
C ALA A 418 18.42 -21.59 61.04
N ILE A 419 17.96 -22.76 60.60
CA ILE A 419 18.66 -24.03 60.78
C ILE A 419 19.36 -24.32 59.45
N VAL A 420 20.68 -24.41 59.48
CA VAL A 420 21.48 -24.75 58.30
C VAL A 420 22.08 -26.13 58.55
N GLY A 421 21.61 -27.12 57.81
CA GLY A 421 22.20 -28.46 57.82
C GLY A 421 23.45 -28.49 56.97
N CYS A 422 24.59 -28.87 57.55
CA CYS A 422 25.85 -28.98 56.83
C CYS A 422 26.21 -30.46 56.66
N GLN A 423 26.03 -31.00 55.45
CA GLN A 423 26.61 -32.30 55.05
C GLN A 423 28.01 -32.06 54.49
N VAL A 424 29.01 -32.04 55.36
CA VAL A 424 30.40 -32.08 54.94
C VAL A 424 30.70 -33.51 54.49
N ARG A 425 30.65 -33.77 53.18
CA ARG A 425 31.19 -35.01 52.60
C ARG A 425 32.71 -34.91 52.65
N THR A 426 33.33 -35.59 53.60
CA THR A 426 34.76 -35.90 53.53
C THR A 426 34.97 -36.80 52.32
N LEU A 427 35.77 -36.34 51.34
CA LEU A 427 36.30 -37.18 50.27
C LEU A 427 37.27 -38.23 50.84
#